data_AF-A0A7V5V6X3-F1
#
_entry.id   AF-A0A7V5V6X3-F1
#
_cell.length_a   1.000
_cell.length_b   1.000
_cell.length_c   1.000
_cell.angle_alpha   90.00
_cell.angle_beta   90.00
_cell.angle_gamma   90.00
#
_symmetry.space_group_name_H-M   'P 1'
#
loop_
_entity.id
_entity.type
_entity.pdbx_description
1 polymer ?
#
loop_
_entity_poly.entity_id
_entity_poly.type
_entity_poly.pdbx_seq_one_letter_code
_entity_poly.pdbx_strand_id
1 'polypeptide(L)' 'MTGKRTDYLSWDEYFMAVALLSGLRSKDPNTQVGACVANAQNKIVGVGYNGFPWGCSDDDLPWAREGNYLDTKYP' A
#
# COMPACT_ATOMS: atom_id res chain seq x y z
N MET A 1 35.90 15.34 14.47
CA MET A 1 35.30 14.03 14.80
C MET A 1 34.04 13.88 13.97
N THR A 2 33.99 12.88 13.11
CA THR A 2 32.78 12.52 12.36
C THR A 2 32.00 11.49 13.17
N GLY A 3 30.76 11.82 13.53
CA GLY A 3 29.86 10.95 14.31
C GLY A 3 28.66 10.47 13.46
N LYS A 4 27.90 9.51 14.00
CA LYS A 4 26.64 9.07 13.38
C LYS A 4 25.64 10.23 13.37
N ARG A 5 24.92 10.39 12.26
CA ARG A 5 23.76 11.31 12.17
C ARG A 5 22.72 10.95 13.24
N THR A 6 22.00 11.94 13.73
CA THR A 6 20.91 11.77 14.72
C THR A 6 19.53 11.96 14.12
N ASP A 7 19.45 12.40 12.86
CA ASP A 7 18.24 12.76 12.12
C ASP A 7 17.89 11.71 11.03
N TYR A 8 18.29 10.46 11.22
CA TYR A 8 17.93 9.36 10.34
C TYR A 8 16.64 8.69 10.83
N LEU A 9 15.88 8.10 9.91
CA LEU A 9 14.63 7.42 10.22
C LEU A 9 14.88 6.21 11.13
N SER A 10 14.01 6.06 12.12
CA SER A 10 13.83 4.80 12.84
C SER A 10 13.28 3.71 11.91
N TRP A 11 13.35 2.46 12.37
CA TRP A 11 12.78 1.33 11.62
C TRP A 11 11.26 1.47 11.45
N ASP A 12 10.56 1.93 12.49
CA ASP A 12 9.10 2.11 12.43
C ASP A 12 8.72 3.18 11.41
N GLU A 13 9.41 4.32 11.41
CA GLU A 13 9.18 5.37 10.39
C GLU A 13 9.50 4.87 8.98
N TYR A 14 10.60 4.12 8.83
CA TYR A 14 10.96 3.54 7.54
C TYR A 14 9.90 2.55 7.03
N PHE A 15 9.45 1.61 7.87
CA PHE A 15 8.41 0.64 7.48
C PHE A 15 7.07 1.30 7.21
N MET A 16 6.71 2.31 7.99
CA MET A 16 5.49 3.09 7.75
C MET A 16 5.59 3.87 6.43
N ALA A 17 6.74 4.47 6.13
CA ALA A 17 6.98 5.15 4.85
C ALA A 17 6.88 4.17 3.67
N VAL A 18 7.39 2.94 3.81
CA VAL A 18 7.22 1.89 2.79
C VAL A 18 5.75 1.51 2.61
N ALA A 19 4.98 1.37 3.69
CA ALA A 19 3.55 1.08 3.61
C ALA A 19 2.79 2.21 2.88
N LEU A 20 3.04 3.47 3.23
CA LEU A 20 2.45 4.62 2.55
C LEU A 20 2.84 4.69 1.07
N LEU A 21 4.12 4.49 0.75
CA LEU A 21 4.61 4.44 -0.63
C LEU A 21 3.97 3.31 -1.43
N SER A 22 3.80 2.15 -0.80
CA SER A 22 3.12 1.00 -1.42
C SER A 22 1.67 1.34 -1.73
N GLY A 23 0.98 2.09 -0.87
CA GLY A 23 -0.38 2.57 -1.13
C GLY A 23 -0.50 3.39 -2.42
N LEU A 24 0.54 4.15 -2.79
CA LEU A 24 0.57 4.94 -4.04
C LEU A 24 0.57 4.08 -5.33
N ARG A 25 0.70 2.75 -5.22
CA ARG A 25 0.52 1.81 -6.33
C ARG A 25 -0.94 1.44 -6.59
N SER A 26 -1.83 1.71 -5.64
CA SER A 26 -3.27 1.44 -5.78
C SER A 26 -3.86 2.27 -6.90
N LYS A 27 -4.69 1.63 -7.74
CA LYS A 27 -5.47 2.29 -8.81
C LYS A 27 -6.86 2.73 -8.34
N ASP A 28 -7.19 2.48 -7.08
CA ASP A 28 -8.46 2.89 -6.49
C ASP A 28 -8.53 4.42 -6.41
N PRO A 29 -9.49 5.08 -7.06
CA PRO A 29 -9.61 6.54 -6.98
C PRO A 29 -10.14 7.02 -5.62
N ASN A 30 -10.76 6.14 -4.82
CA ASN A 30 -11.44 6.52 -3.60
C ASN A 30 -10.57 6.33 -2.35
N THR A 31 -9.73 5.29 -2.31
CA THR A 31 -8.93 4.97 -1.12
C THR A 31 -7.65 4.25 -1.50
N GLN A 32 -6.51 4.74 -1.05
CA GLN A 32 -5.20 4.12 -1.29
C GLN A 32 -4.62 3.62 0.03
N VAL A 33 -4.51 2.30 0.17
CA VAL A 33 -3.95 1.66 1.37
C VAL A 33 -2.78 0.81 0.94
N GLY A 34 -1.68 0.91 1.68
CA GLY A 34 -0.54 0.02 1.55
C GLY A 34 -0.19 -0.66 2.86
N ALA A 35 0.57 -1.74 2.76
CA ALA A 35 1.01 -2.54 3.89
C ALA A 35 2.48 -2.92 3.70
N CYS A 36 3.20 -3.01 4.81
CA CYS A 36 4.57 -3.50 4.87
C CYS A 36 4.67 -4.52 6.01
N VAL A 37 5.13 -5.73 5.71
CA VAL A 37 5.39 -6.78 6.70
C VAL A 37 6.88 -6.94 6.83
N ALA A 38 7.40 -6.68 8.04
CA ALA A 38 8.79 -6.88 8.39
C ALA A 38 8.94 -7.98 9.45
N ASN A 39 10.07 -8.68 9.44
CA ASN A 39 10.39 -9.71 10.44
C ASN A 39 11.18 -9.13 11.63
N ALA A 40 11.46 -9.98 12.63
CA ALA A 40 12.19 -9.60 13.84
C ALA A 40 13.65 -9.14 13.59
N GLN A 41 14.19 -9.36 12.39
CA GLN A 41 15.51 -8.88 11.97
C GLN A 41 15.42 -7.58 11.15
N ASN A 42 14.28 -6.88 11.18
CA ASN A 42 14.01 -5.67 10.41
C ASN A 42 14.20 -5.84 8.90
N LYS A 43 13.88 -7.03 8.38
CA LYS A 43 13.83 -7.28 6.93
C LYS A 43 12.39 -7.26 6.47
N ILE A 44 12.13 -6.51 5.40
CA ILE A 44 10.84 -6.55 4.70
C ILE A 44 10.70 -7.92 4.06
N VAL A 45 9.63 -8.63 4.40
CA VAL A 45 9.30 -9.95 3.85
C VAL A 45 8.08 -9.92 2.94
N GLY A 46 7.35 -8.80 2.92
CA GLY A 46 6.25 -8.56 1.99
C GLY A 46 5.79 -7.12 2.02
N VAL A 47 5.31 -6.65 0.87
CA VAL A 47 4.60 -5.37 0.71
C VAL A 47 3.33 -5.61 -0.08
N GLY A 48 2.33 -4.76 0.12
CA GLY A 48 1.06 -4.87 -0.59
C GLY A 48 0.31 -3.56 -0.64
N TYR A 49 -0.73 -3.52 -1.46
CA TYR A 49 -1.66 -2.41 -1.60
C TYR A 49 -3.04 -2.93 -2.03
N ASN A 50 -4.08 -2.12 -1.85
CA ASN A 50 -5.43 -2.50 -2.26
C ASN A 50 -5.58 -2.47 -3.80
N GLY A 51 -6.20 -3.51 -4.38
CA GLY A 51 -6.43 -3.63 -5.82
C GLY A 51 -7.27 -4.86 -6.13
N PHE A 52 -7.58 -5.08 -7.40
CA PHE A 52 -8.29 -6.28 -7.82
C PHE A 52 -7.38 -7.53 -7.74
N PRO A 53 -7.97 -8.74 -7.71
CA PRO A 53 -7.22 -9.97 -7.78
C PRO A 53 -6.31 -10.04 -9.00
N TRP A 54 -5.23 -10.82 -8.90
CA TRP A 54 -4.32 -11.02 -10.02
C TRP A 54 -5.06 -11.55 -11.25
N GLY A 55 -4.82 -10.93 -12.40
CA GLY A 55 -5.37 -11.37 -13.69
C GLY A 55 -6.72 -10.76 -14.03
N CYS A 56 -7.31 -9.99 -13.12
CA CYS A 56 -8.44 -9.14 -13.42
C CYS A 56 -7.94 -7.82 -14.06
N SER A 57 -8.59 -7.40 -15.14
CA SER A 57 -8.32 -6.10 -15.76
C SER A 57 -8.87 -4.98 -14.89
N ASP A 58 -8.03 -3.99 -14.62
CA ASP A 58 -8.44 -2.77 -13.91
C ASP A 58 -9.31 -1.85 -14.78
N ASP A 59 -9.43 -2.13 -16.08
CA ASP A 59 -10.27 -1.39 -17.02
C ASP A 59 -11.66 -2.05 -17.17
N ASP A 60 -11.77 -3.35 -16.87
CA ASP A 60 -13.03 -4.10 -17.01
C ASP A 60 -13.83 -4.15 -15.70
N LEU A 61 -13.16 -4.02 -14.55
CA LEU A 61 -13.82 -4.05 -13.24
C LEU A 61 -14.14 -2.65 -12.71
N PRO A 62 -15.31 -2.47 -12.05
CA PRO A 62 -15.78 -1.15 -11.64
C PRO A 62 -15.04 -0.63 -10.40
N TRP A 63 -14.52 0.59 -10.48
CA TRP A 63 -13.90 1.29 -9.35
C TRP A 63 -14.86 2.17 -8.56
N ALA A 64 -16.10 2.31 -9.01
CA ALA A 64 -17.06 3.22 -8.40
C ALA A 64 -17.38 2.82 -6.96
N ARG A 65 -17.61 3.83 -6.12
CA ARG A 65 -18.02 3.63 -4.72
C ARG A 65 -19.53 3.46 -4.56
N GLU A 66 -20.29 4.10 -5.43
CA GLU A 66 -21.76 4.15 -5.40
C GLU A 66 -22.31 3.68 -6.74
N GLY A 67 -23.41 2.93 -6.71
CA GLY A 67 -23.98 2.27 -7.90
C GLY A 67 -24.77 1.02 -7.51
N ASN A 68 -25.21 0.25 -8.51
CA ASN A 68 -25.81 -1.06 -8.26
C ASN A 68 -24.74 -2.07 -7.85
N TYR A 69 -25.16 -3.22 -7.31
CA TYR A 69 -24.27 -4.26 -6.78
C TYR A 69 -23.13 -4.68 -7.72
N LEU A 70 -23.36 -4.73 -9.03
CA LEU A 70 -22.36 -5.13 -10.03
C LEU A 70 -21.56 -3.95 -10.61
N ASP A 71 -21.91 -2.72 -10.24
CA ASP A 71 -21.33 -1.49 -10.78
C ASP A 71 -20.36 -0.82 -9.80
N THR A 72 -20.13 -1.42 -8.62
CA THR A 72 -19.26 -0.85 -7.57
C THR A 72 -18.17 -1.82 -7.14
N LYS A 73 -17.06 -1.25 -6.67
CA LYS A 73 -16.00 -2.00 -5.99
C LYS A 73 -16.40 -2.39 -4.55
N TYR A 74 -17.36 -1.65 -3.98
CA TYR A 74 -17.81 -1.75 -2.61
C TYR A 74 -19.29 -2.19 -2.61
N PRO A 75 -19.58 -3.47 -2.92
CA PRO A 75 -20.94 -3.99 -2.93
C PRO A 75 -21.57 -4.08 -1.52
#